data_AF-A0AAV4MFB0-F1
#
_entry.id   AF-A0AAV4MFB0-F1
#
_cell.length_a   1.000
_cell.length_b   1.000
_cell.length_c   1.000
_cell.angle_alpha   90.00
_cell.angle_beta   90.00
_cell.angle_gamma   90.00
#
_symmetry.space_group_name_H-M   'P 1'
#
loop_
_entity.id
_entity.type
_entity.pdbx_description
1 polymer ?
#
loop_
_entity_poly.entity_id
_entity_poly.type
_entity_poly.pdbx_seq_one_letter_code
_entity_poly.pdbx_strand_id
1 'polypeptide(L)' 'MFPCGILNAQRYRDDSLDSLVCPYAVAIDDTFILQTANAIHHIDFLMHQFLEEESIPEMTSTLSQQ' A
#
# COMPACT_ATOMS: atom_id res chain seq x y z
N MET A 1 -3.57 -14.95 -9.18
CA MET A 1 -3.78 -14.41 -10.54
C MET A 1 -4.74 -13.25 -10.41
N PHE A 2 -4.27 -12.01 -10.49
CA PHE A 2 -5.16 -10.84 -10.45
C PHE A 2 -5.97 -10.82 -11.75
N PRO A 3 -7.31 -10.82 -11.69
CA PRO A 3 -8.11 -10.80 -12.90
C PRO A 3 -7.83 -9.50 -13.67
N CYS A 4 -7.60 -9.58 -14.98
CA CYS A 4 -7.38 -8.46 -15.91
C CYS A 4 -8.60 -7.53 -16.03
N GLY A 5 -9.01 -6.91 -14.93
CA GLY A 5 -9.90 -5.76 -14.88
C GLY A 5 -9.11 -4.60 -14.32
N ILE A 6 -9.41 -3.39 -14.81
CA ILE A 6 -8.86 -2.14 -14.28
C ILE A 6 -8.88 -2.20 -12.74
N LEU A 7 -7.69 -2.15 -12.16
CA LEU A 7 -7.51 -2.20 -10.71
C LEU A 7 -8.04 -0.87 -10.15
N ASN A 8 -9.30 -0.88 -9.71
CA ASN A 8 -9.85 0.28 -9.02
C ASN A 8 -9.22 0.37 -7.62
N ALA A 9 -9.20 1.57 -7.03
CA ALA A 9 -8.44 1.82 -5.81
C ALA A 9 -8.98 1.04 -4.58
N GLN A 10 -10.30 0.76 -4.52
CA GLN A 10 -10.87 -0.10 -3.48
C GLN A 10 -10.41 -1.56 -3.62
N ARG A 11 -10.35 -2.07 -4.85
CA ARG A 11 -9.87 -3.41 -5.12
C ARG A 11 -8.37 -3.53 -4.89
N TYR A 12 -7.61 -2.47 -5.15
CA TYR A 12 -6.20 -2.42 -4.76
C TYR A 12 -6.04 -2.49 -3.23
N ARG A 13 -6.91 -1.83 -2.47
CA ARG A 13 -6.92 -1.92 -1.01
C ARG A 13 -7.26 -3.33 -0.54
N ASP A 14 -8.42 -3.84 -0.93
CA ASP A 14 -8.99 -5.06 -0.35
C ASP A 14 -8.33 -6.33 -0.91
N ASP A 15 -8.08 -6.41 -2.23
CA ASP A 15 -7.53 -7.63 -2.86
C ASP A 15 -5.99 -7.67 -2.84
N SER A 16 -5.32 -6.51 -2.79
CA SER A 16 -3.85 -6.45 -2.86
C SER A 16 -3.22 -6.01 -1.55
N LEU A 17 -3.56 -4.83 -1.00
CA LEU A 17 -2.90 -4.33 0.20
C LEU A 17 -3.23 -5.19 1.42
N ASP A 18 -4.51 -5.47 1.71
CA ASP A 18 -4.88 -6.28 2.87
C ASP A 18 -4.26 -7.69 2.81
N SER A 19 -4.45 -8.39 1.68
CA SER A 19 -3.93 -9.75 1.53
C SER A 19 -2.40 -9.85 1.48
N LEU A 20 -1.68 -8.82 1.00
CA LEU A 20 -0.22 -8.87 0.84
C LEU A 20 0.54 -8.16 1.96
N VAL A 21 -0.06 -7.19 2.64
CA VAL A 21 0.62 -6.35 3.63
C VAL A 21 0.34 -6.88 5.03
N CYS A 22 -0.92 -7.18 5.38
CA CYS A 22 -1.29 -7.58 6.74
C CYS A 22 -0.54 -8.82 7.26
N PRO A 23 -0.35 -9.91 6.48
CA PRO A 23 0.41 -11.05 6.96
C PRO A 23 1.88 -10.74 7.29
N TYR A 24 2.47 -9.80 6.55
CA TYR A 24 3.88 -9.41 6.73
C TYR A 24 4.04 -8.36 7.81
N ALA A 25 3.10 -7.41 7.92
CA ALA A 25 3.05 -6.45 9.01
C ALA A 25 2.95 -7.17 10.36
N VAL A 26 2.07 -8.17 10.47
CA VAL A 26 1.94 -8.98 11.70
C VAL A 26 3.20 -9.81 11.99
N ALA A 27 3.90 -10.29 10.96
CA ALA A 27 5.08 -11.15 11.13
C ALA A 27 6.37 -10.36 11.44
N ILE A 28 6.50 -9.14 10.91
CA ILE A 28 7.68 -8.27 11.01
C ILE A 28 7.50 -7.22 12.13
N ASP A 29 6.27 -7.04 12.61
CA ASP A 29 5.90 -6.19 13.74
C ASP A 29 6.37 -4.74 13.55
N ASP A 30 6.79 -4.06 14.60
CA ASP A 30 7.20 -2.65 14.64
C ASP A 30 8.30 -2.23 13.63
N THR A 31 8.98 -3.19 12.99
CA THR A 31 10.05 -2.90 12.01
C THR A 31 9.59 -2.93 10.56
N PHE A 32 8.31 -3.22 10.33
CA PHE A 32 7.74 -3.30 9.00
C PHE A 32 7.61 -1.91 8.39
N ILE A 33 8.16 -1.71 7.20
CA ILE A 33 8.05 -0.47 6.43
C ILE A 33 7.57 -0.81 5.03
N LEU A 34 6.47 -0.19 4.60
CA LEU A 34 5.98 -0.34 3.23
C LEU A 34 6.61 0.72 2.32
N GLN A 35 7.23 0.27 1.22
CA GLN A 35 7.70 1.13 0.14
C GLN A 35 6.82 0.92 -1.10
N THR A 36 6.25 1.99 -1.63
CA THR A 36 5.35 1.95 -2.79
C THR A 36 5.85 2.86 -3.91
N ALA A 37 5.43 2.58 -5.15
CA ALA A 37 5.65 3.50 -6.26
C ALA A 37 4.56 4.58 -6.21
N ASN A 38 4.94 5.85 -6.48
CA ASN A 38 4.03 7.00 -6.49
C ASN A 38 2.86 6.75 -7.44
N ALA A 39 1.72 6.32 -6.90
CA ALA A 39 0.59 5.87 -7.68
C ALA A 39 -0.24 7.08 -8.13
N ILE A 40 -1.18 6.86 -9.05
CA ILE A 40 -2.12 7.90 -9.46
C ILE A 40 -2.91 8.34 -8.22
N HIS A 41 -3.01 9.65 -7.96
CA HIS A 41 -3.52 10.28 -6.72
C HIS A 41 -4.71 9.63 -5.99
N HIS A 42 -5.65 9.00 -6.71
CA HIS A 42 -6.79 8.29 -6.09
C HIS A 42 -6.39 6.98 -5.39
N ILE A 43 -5.37 6.30 -5.89
CA ILE A 43 -4.80 5.08 -5.29
C ILE A 43 -3.95 5.47 -4.07
N ASP A 44 -3.20 6.56 -4.15
CA ASP A 44 -2.44 7.13 -3.02
C ASP A 44 -3.34 7.41 -1.83
N PHE A 45 -4.46 8.13 -2.03
CA PHE A 45 -5.36 8.49 -0.93
C PHE A 45 -5.89 7.26 -0.17
N LEU A 46 -6.37 6.25 -0.88
CA LEU A 46 -6.91 5.03 -0.27
C LEU A 46 -5.82 4.15 0.34
N MET A 47 -4.62 4.15 -0.24
CA MET A 47 -3.47 3.47 0.34
C MET A 47 -3.04 4.15 1.63
N HIS A 48 -2.88 5.48 1.66
CA HIS A 48 -2.55 6.21 2.88
C HIS A 48 -3.59 5.98 3.99
N GLN A 49 -4.89 6.01 3.65
CA GLN A 49 -5.95 5.71 4.62
C GLN A 49 -5.81 4.29 5.20
N PHE A 50 -5.51 3.30 4.36
CA PHE A 50 -5.28 1.92 4.81
C PHE A 50 -4.06 1.81 5.73
N LEU A 51 -2.95 2.47 5.38
CA LEU A 51 -1.74 2.43 6.20
C LEU A 51 -1.94 3.11 7.56
N GLU A 52 -2.74 4.18 7.61
CA GLU A 52 -3.12 4.82 8.87
C GLU A 52 -4.00 3.89 9.73
N GLU A 53 -5.02 3.26 9.14
CA GLU A 53 -5.90 2.30 9.84
C GLU A 53 -5.12 1.10 10.40
N GLU A 54 -4.14 0.58 9.65
CA GLU A 54 -3.31 -0.57 10.06
C GLU A 54 -2.06 -0.17 10.87
N SER A 55 -1.87 1.12 11.16
CA SER A 55 -0.68 1.65 11.87
C SER A 55 0.66 1.30 11.22
N ILE A 56 0.68 1.24 9.88
CA ILE A 56 1.85 0.85 9.10
C ILE A 56 2.64 2.10 8.68
N PRO A 57 3.93 2.20 9.05
CA PRO A 57 4.76 3.31 8.61
C PRO A 57 5.10 3.19 7.13
N GLU A 58 4.93 4.29 6.40
CA GLU A 58 5.22 4.39 4.99
C GLU A 58 6.58 5.07 4.75
N MET A 59 7.38 4.52 3.83
CA MET A 59 8.55 5.21 3.30
C MET A 59 8.27 5.67 1.87
N THR A 60 7.91 6.94 1.73
CA THR A 60 7.80 7.57 0.42
C THR A 60 9.22 7.74 -0.15
N SER A 61 9.50 7.10 -1.29
CA SER A 61 10.76 7.34 -1.99
C SER A 61 10.67 8.73 -2.64
N THR A 62 11.28 9.73 -2.00
CA THR A 62 11.59 10.99 -2.65
C THR A 62 12.69 10.74 -3.68
N LEU A 63 12.32 10.17 -4.82
CA LEU A 63 13.12 10.30 -6.03
C LEU A 63 13.13 11.80 -6.36
N SER A 64 14.15 12.48 -5.84
CA SER A 64 14.59 13.78 -6.29
C SER A 64 14.73 13.70 -7.80
N GLN A 65 13.76 14.25 -8.52
CA GLN A 65 13.87 14.53 -9.94
C GLN A 65 14.97 15.59 -10.08
N GLN A 66 16.21 15.13 -10.28
CA GLN A 66 17.36 15.94 -10.61
C GLN A 66 17.79 15.65 -12.04
#